data_AF-I8U8S1-F1
#
_entry.id   AF-I8U8S1-F1
#
_cell.length_a   1.000
_cell.length_b   1.000
_cell.length_c   1.000
_cell.angle_alpha   90.00
_cell.angle_beta   90.00
_cell.angle_gamma   90.00
#
_symmetry.space_group_name_H-M   'P 1'
#
loop_
_entity.id
_entity.type
_entity.pdbx_description
1 polymer ?
#
loop_
_entity_poly.entity_id
_entity_poly.type
_entity_poly.pdbx_seq_one_letter_code
_entity_poly.pdbx_strand_id
1 'polypeptide(L)'
;MKKLWFFAAGLLVAQPATADWWQALTAYEQQNYNLAQQEFEKLLPLGNKDAAFNLGAMYFNGEGVTQDRNKALAYFMLAAELGRADAGNLVAQQQQNIDAQSLAAVEQQLQLLKQQVQVWPKSWENEPAVVERPNPIKRVPPKYPVAAAKAGQFGYVAMRFLVDEQGKVQSADVVDAYPEGVFDRESVRAISRWQYEATGSKHLFNVRLDFAMDGGVRVEKVEELIDQHQLWQGALMGSPQHQFLLGGVLRLVDVQSRNYLSIDDSLDIEPQLDLSVFRRTNPVKVDFDGFVGYAVVRIADDGTITEELRADFAAESKVKSLLGLKLTGKFDHDVYQIVKNDVGHNKAPWVSASFKVPASYSANFWWDQAAQNGHRGAQRIMAAYDKRWEQYLLAQQDAEVMAWVGSRLILEGQRQQGLALLDAAIAKSYPLAEELKKQLM
;
A
#
# COMPACT_ATOMS: atom_id res chain seq x y z
N MET A 1 -26.83 32.79 -40.21
CA MET A 1 -27.83 31.74 -39.91
C MET A 1 -27.11 30.46 -39.51
N LYS A 2 -27.45 29.97 -38.30
CA LYS A 2 -27.24 28.63 -37.70
C LYS A 2 -25.81 28.15 -37.40
N LYS A 3 -25.44 28.28 -36.11
CA LYS A 3 -24.42 27.49 -35.40
C LYS A 3 -24.87 26.02 -35.35
N LEU A 4 -24.04 25.07 -35.77
CA LEU A 4 -24.17 23.66 -35.40
C LEU A 4 -23.29 23.39 -34.18
N TRP A 5 -23.92 23.02 -33.07
CA TRP A 5 -23.24 22.47 -31.90
C TRP A 5 -23.19 20.96 -32.07
N PHE A 6 -21.99 20.38 -32.13
CA PHE A 6 -21.81 18.95 -31.90
C PHE A 6 -21.89 18.70 -30.40
N PHE A 7 -23.03 18.18 -29.95
CA PHE A 7 -23.08 17.47 -28.67
C PHE A 7 -22.27 16.18 -28.84
N ALA A 8 -21.06 16.16 -28.30
CA ALA A 8 -20.38 14.91 -27.99
C ALA A 8 -21.17 14.26 -26.84
N ALA A 9 -22.07 13.35 -27.18
CA ALA A 9 -22.68 12.46 -26.22
C ALA A 9 -21.55 11.58 -25.66
N GLY A 10 -21.06 11.93 -24.47
CA GLY A 10 -20.19 11.07 -23.70
C GLY A 10 -20.92 9.78 -23.44
N LEU A 11 -20.40 8.68 -24.00
CA LEU A 11 -20.75 7.33 -23.56
C LEU A 11 -20.42 7.24 -22.07
N LEU A 12 -21.45 7.37 -21.24
CA LEU A 12 -21.46 6.88 -19.86
C LEU A 12 -21.27 5.37 -19.95
N VAL A 13 -20.01 4.93 -19.96
CA VAL A 13 -19.70 3.57 -19.54
C VAL A 13 -20.08 3.55 -18.07
N ALA A 14 -21.19 2.88 -17.75
CA ALA A 14 -21.53 2.58 -16.37
C ALA A 14 -20.34 1.80 -15.81
N GLN A 15 -19.49 2.47 -15.03
CA GLN A 15 -18.51 1.76 -14.25
C GLN A 15 -19.31 0.80 -13.36
N PRO A 16 -18.96 -0.50 -13.30
CA PRO A 16 -19.62 -1.38 -12.36
C PRO A 16 -19.53 -0.71 -10.99
N ALA A 17 -20.67 -0.57 -10.31
CA ALA A 17 -20.73 0.11 -9.02
C ALA A 17 -19.80 -0.62 -8.05
N THR A 18 -18.58 -0.12 -7.93
CA THR A 18 -17.59 -0.60 -6.97
C THR A 18 -18.15 -0.25 -5.59
N ALA A 19 -18.06 -1.20 -4.66
CA ALA A 19 -18.37 -0.92 -3.27
C ALA A 19 -17.65 0.37 -2.84
N ASP A 20 -18.35 1.32 -2.25
CA ASP A 20 -17.76 2.58 -1.82
C ASP A 20 -18.23 2.89 -0.40
N TRP A 21 -17.29 2.84 0.55
CA TRP A 21 -17.54 3.19 1.95
C TRP A 21 -18.21 4.56 2.10
N TRP A 22 -17.78 5.55 1.30
CA TRP A 22 -18.33 6.89 1.37
C TRP A 22 -19.79 6.93 0.92
N GLN A 23 -20.14 6.13 -0.10
CA GLN A 23 -21.52 5.99 -0.54
C GLN A 23 -22.38 5.32 0.52
N ALA A 24 -21.87 4.28 1.18
CA ALA A 24 -22.56 3.59 2.26
C ALA A 24 -22.88 4.54 3.43
N LEU A 25 -21.88 5.29 3.89
CA LEU A 25 -22.02 6.24 4.99
C LEU A 25 -22.96 7.39 4.63
N THR A 26 -22.81 7.98 3.44
CA THR A 26 -23.68 9.04 2.95
C THR A 26 -25.14 8.57 2.86
N ALA A 27 -25.37 7.35 2.35
CA ALA A 27 -26.71 6.78 2.28
C ALA A 27 -27.31 6.56 3.68
N TYR A 28 -26.50 6.11 4.64
CA TYR A 28 -26.91 5.90 6.02
C TYR A 28 -27.31 7.23 6.70
N GLU A 29 -26.47 8.27 6.56
CA GLU A 29 -26.76 9.62 7.09
C GLU A 29 -28.03 10.23 6.49
N GLN A 30 -28.29 9.94 5.22
CA GLN A 30 -29.52 10.35 4.51
C GLN A 30 -30.73 9.46 4.84
N GLN A 31 -30.59 8.51 5.78
CA GLN A 31 -31.62 7.54 6.16
C GLN A 31 -32.07 6.63 5.01
N ASN A 32 -31.29 6.56 3.93
CA ASN A 32 -31.47 5.58 2.86
C ASN A 32 -30.83 4.25 3.26
N TYR A 33 -31.40 3.64 4.30
CA TYR A 33 -30.85 2.45 4.93
C TYR A 33 -30.77 1.25 3.99
N ASN A 34 -31.68 1.13 3.01
CA ASN A 34 -31.61 0.06 2.02
C ASN A 34 -30.33 0.17 1.16
N LEU A 35 -30.00 1.37 0.69
CA LEU A 35 -28.77 1.59 -0.06
C LEU A 35 -27.54 1.43 0.84
N ALA A 36 -27.58 1.97 2.06
CA ALA A 36 -26.48 1.82 3.01
C ALA A 36 -26.16 0.36 3.30
N GLN A 37 -27.19 -0.47 3.56
CA GLN A 37 -27.04 -1.90 3.78
C GLN A 37 -26.38 -2.56 2.56
N GLN A 38 -26.88 -2.29 1.35
CA GLN A 38 -26.34 -2.87 0.13
C GLN A 38 -24.87 -2.51 -0.07
N GLU A 39 -24.49 -1.25 0.15
CA GLU A 39 -23.09 -0.84 0.00
C GLU A 39 -22.19 -1.43 1.10
N PHE A 40 -22.64 -1.48 2.36
CA PHE A 40 -21.89 -2.16 3.43
C PHE A 40 -21.72 -3.66 3.16
N GLU A 41 -22.74 -4.35 2.66
CA GLU A 41 -22.67 -5.77 2.30
C GLU A 41 -21.62 -6.03 1.21
N LYS A 42 -21.49 -5.13 0.23
CA LYS A 42 -20.45 -5.24 -0.81
C LYS A 42 -19.02 -5.03 -0.28
N LEU A 43 -18.85 -4.41 0.88
CA LEU A 43 -17.55 -4.22 1.52
C LEU A 43 -17.13 -5.40 2.41
N LEU A 44 -18.06 -6.31 2.77
CA LEU A 44 -17.73 -7.51 3.57
C LEU A 44 -16.68 -8.42 2.91
N PRO A 45 -16.75 -8.72 1.60
CA PRO A 45 -15.71 -9.52 0.94
C PRO A 45 -14.32 -8.93 1.04
N LEU A 46 -14.22 -7.60 1.21
CA LEU A 46 -12.96 -6.87 1.33
C LEU A 46 -12.37 -6.91 2.75
N GLY A 47 -13.05 -7.57 3.70
CA GLY A 47 -12.64 -7.58 5.10
C GLY A 47 -12.87 -6.24 5.80
N ASN A 48 -13.81 -5.43 5.30
CA ASN A 48 -14.08 -4.13 5.88
C ASN A 48 -14.74 -4.25 7.26
N LYS A 49 -13.94 -4.05 8.30
CA LYS A 49 -14.35 -4.15 9.71
C LYS A 49 -15.41 -3.12 10.10
N ASP A 50 -15.40 -1.95 9.46
CA ASP A 50 -16.34 -0.86 9.76
C ASP A 50 -17.70 -1.11 9.11
N ALA A 51 -17.73 -1.69 7.91
CA ALA A 51 -18.96 -2.14 7.26
C ALA A 51 -19.64 -3.26 8.06
N ALA A 52 -18.87 -4.25 8.54
CA ALA A 52 -19.39 -5.30 9.42
C ALA A 52 -20.01 -4.70 10.69
N PHE A 53 -19.36 -3.72 11.32
CA PHE A 53 -19.88 -3.05 12.50
C PHE A 53 -21.16 -2.27 12.23
N ASN A 54 -21.22 -1.49 11.15
CA ASN A 54 -22.41 -0.72 10.80
C ASN A 54 -23.60 -1.62 10.44
N LEU A 55 -23.37 -2.73 9.74
CA LEU A 55 -24.42 -3.74 9.55
C LEU A 55 -24.92 -4.30 10.89
N GLY A 56 -24.01 -4.56 11.83
CA GLY A 56 -24.39 -4.93 13.20
C GLY A 56 -25.28 -3.89 13.87
N ALA A 57 -24.91 -2.60 13.77
CA ALA A 57 -25.70 -1.49 14.31
C ALA A 57 -27.08 -1.39 13.65
N MET A 58 -27.18 -1.57 12.33
CA MET A 58 -28.44 -1.55 11.60
C MET A 58 -29.39 -2.65 12.08
N TYR A 59 -28.91 -3.89 12.24
CA TYR A 59 -29.72 -4.99 12.79
C TYR A 59 -30.05 -4.78 14.28
N PHE A 60 -29.15 -4.15 15.04
CA PHE A 60 -29.39 -3.83 16.45
C PHE A 60 -30.49 -2.78 16.62
N ASN A 61 -30.52 -1.75 15.78
CA ASN A 61 -31.47 -0.64 15.84
C ASN A 61 -32.75 -0.88 15.03
N GLY A 62 -32.74 -1.82 14.08
CA GLY A 62 -33.85 -2.01 13.13
C GLY A 62 -33.89 -0.95 12.03
N GLU A 63 -32.73 -0.42 11.63
CA GLU A 63 -32.60 0.64 10.63
C GLU A 63 -32.59 0.05 9.22
N GLY A 64 -33.71 0.18 8.51
CA GLY A 64 -33.90 -0.40 7.17
C GLY A 64 -34.07 -1.92 7.14
N VAL A 65 -33.95 -2.58 8.29
CA VAL A 65 -34.11 -4.03 8.47
C VAL A 65 -34.97 -4.33 9.69
N THR A 66 -35.53 -5.54 9.76
CA THR A 66 -36.15 -6.01 11.00
C THR A 66 -35.07 -6.15 12.07
N GLN A 67 -35.32 -5.61 13.26
CA GLN A 67 -34.41 -5.71 14.40
C GLN A 67 -34.12 -7.18 14.73
N ASP A 68 -32.84 -7.53 14.79
CA ASP A 68 -32.36 -8.88 15.09
C ASP A 68 -31.06 -8.79 15.89
N ARG A 69 -31.16 -8.97 17.21
CA ARG A 69 -30.01 -8.85 18.13
C ARG A 69 -28.99 -9.96 17.97
N ASN A 70 -29.42 -11.17 17.57
CA ASN A 70 -28.51 -12.29 17.35
C ASN A 70 -27.68 -12.04 16.08
N LYS A 71 -28.33 -11.58 15.01
CA LYS A 71 -27.63 -11.21 13.78
C LYS A 71 -26.71 -10.00 13.98
N ALA A 72 -27.16 -9.01 14.76
CA ALA A 72 -26.31 -7.88 15.15
C ALA A 72 -25.04 -8.33 15.88
N LEU A 73 -25.18 -9.23 16.87
CA LEU A 73 -24.04 -9.76 17.61
C LEU A 73 -23.07 -10.53 16.70
N ALA A 74 -23.58 -11.33 15.76
CA ALA A 74 -22.72 -12.03 14.79
C ALA A 74 -21.91 -11.05 13.92
N TYR A 75 -22.52 -9.94 13.49
CA TYR A 75 -21.80 -8.87 12.77
C TYR A 75 -20.77 -8.16 13.64
N PHE A 76 -21.07 -7.88 14.92
CA PHE A 76 -20.10 -7.31 15.84
C PHE A 76 -18.93 -8.26 16.12
N MET A 77 -19.19 -9.57 16.25
CA MET A 77 -18.15 -10.58 16.35
C MET A 77 -17.26 -10.61 15.11
N LEU A 78 -17.86 -10.54 13.91
CA LEU A 78 -17.09 -10.45 12.67
C LEU A 78 -16.23 -9.19 12.64
N ALA A 79 -16.78 -8.03 12.99
CA ALA A 79 -16.01 -6.78 13.04
C ALA A 79 -14.82 -6.87 14.01
N ALA A 80 -15.00 -7.54 15.16
CA ALA A 80 -13.91 -7.80 16.10
C ALA A 80 -12.84 -8.73 15.51
N GLU A 81 -13.23 -9.82 14.85
CA GLU A 81 -12.29 -10.72 14.15
C GLU A 81 -11.54 -10.02 13.00
N LEU A 82 -12.17 -9.02 12.37
CA LEU A 82 -11.56 -8.15 11.35
C LEU A 82 -10.70 -7.02 11.94
N GLY A 83 -10.55 -6.94 13.27
CA GLY A 83 -9.65 -6.01 13.94
C GLY A 83 -10.27 -4.65 14.28
N ARG A 84 -11.60 -4.55 14.44
CA ARG A 84 -12.25 -3.35 15.02
C ARG A 84 -12.23 -3.46 16.54
N ALA A 85 -11.33 -2.70 17.18
CA ALA A 85 -11.09 -2.75 18.63
C ALA A 85 -12.38 -2.56 19.45
N ASP A 86 -13.20 -1.56 19.11
CA ASP A 86 -14.42 -1.23 19.85
C ASP A 86 -15.48 -2.35 19.80
N ALA A 87 -15.45 -3.18 18.75
CA ALA A 87 -16.40 -4.28 18.60
C ALA A 87 -16.19 -5.36 19.67
N GLY A 88 -14.94 -5.63 20.08
CA GLY A 88 -14.64 -6.65 21.09
C GLY A 88 -15.29 -6.37 22.44
N ASN A 89 -15.24 -5.11 22.89
CA ASN A 89 -15.90 -4.68 24.14
C ASN A 89 -17.42 -4.83 24.06
N LEU A 90 -18.01 -4.44 22.92
CA LEU A 90 -19.45 -4.57 22.69
C LEU A 90 -19.88 -6.05 22.67
N VAL A 91 -19.12 -6.91 22.00
CA VAL A 91 -19.36 -8.35 21.96
C VAL A 91 -19.33 -8.95 23.36
N ALA A 92 -18.30 -8.62 24.16
CA ALA A 92 -18.18 -9.11 25.52
C ALA A 92 -19.38 -8.71 26.39
N GLN A 93 -19.88 -7.48 26.26
CA GLN A 93 -21.07 -7.02 26.98
C GLN A 93 -22.35 -7.76 26.56
N GLN A 94 -22.53 -7.98 25.26
CA GLN A 94 -23.71 -8.67 24.72
C GLN A 94 -23.70 -10.17 25.07
N GLN A 95 -22.53 -10.81 25.07
CA GLN A 95 -22.38 -12.24 25.41
C GLN A 95 -22.61 -12.55 26.90
N GLN A 96 -22.51 -11.57 27.81
CA GLN A 96 -22.79 -11.81 29.23
C GLN A 96 -24.28 -12.10 29.52
N ASN A 97 -25.18 -11.65 28.66
CA ASN A 97 -26.63 -11.69 28.88
C ASN A 97 -27.39 -12.59 27.87
N ILE A 98 -26.67 -13.36 27.06
CA ILE A 98 -27.25 -14.24 26.04
C ILE A 98 -27.39 -15.67 26.56
N ASP A 99 -28.50 -16.33 26.24
CA ASP A 99 -28.68 -17.75 26.54
C ASP A 99 -27.87 -18.66 25.58
N ALA A 100 -27.61 -19.90 25.99
CA ALA A 100 -26.78 -20.82 25.22
C ALA A 100 -27.33 -21.17 23.83
N GLN A 101 -28.66 -21.20 23.67
CA GLN A 101 -29.28 -21.52 22.39
C GLN A 101 -29.13 -20.35 21.41
N SER A 102 -29.36 -19.12 21.89
CA SER A 102 -29.14 -17.90 21.12
C SER A 102 -27.67 -17.73 20.75
N LEU A 103 -26.73 -18.02 21.66
CA LEU A 103 -25.30 -17.98 21.36
C LEU A 103 -24.91 -18.97 20.26
N ALA A 104 -25.42 -20.20 20.29
CA ALA A 104 -25.16 -21.17 19.23
C ALA A 104 -25.69 -20.70 17.86
N ALA A 105 -26.85 -20.04 17.83
CA ALA A 105 -27.38 -19.44 16.60
C ALA A 105 -26.51 -18.27 16.09
N VAL A 106 -26.01 -17.42 17.00
CA VAL A 106 -25.07 -16.34 16.69
C VAL A 106 -23.78 -16.90 16.08
N GLU A 107 -23.21 -17.95 16.67
CA GLU A 107 -22.00 -18.60 16.18
C GLU A 107 -22.19 -19.20 14.78
N GLN A 108 -23.33 -19.84 14.53
CA GLN A 108 -23.68 -20.32 13.19
C GLN A 108 -23.79 -19.18 12.18
N GLN A 109 -24.48 -18.09 12.56
CA GLN A 109 -24.60 -16.90 11.71
C GLN A 109 -23.22 -16.29 11.43
N LEU A 110 -22.34 -16.22 12.43
CA LEU A 110 -20.95 -15.76 12.25
C LEU A 110 -20.22 -16.62 11.23
N GLN A 111 -20.30 -17.96 11.30
CA GLN A 111 -19.63 -18.81 10.30
C GLN A 111 -20.11 -18.54 8.87
N LEU A 112 -21.40 -18.25 8.67
CA LEU A 112 -21.93 -17.86 7.36
C LEU A 112 -21.40 -16.50 6.91
N LEU A 113 -21.25 -15.54 7.82
CA LEU A 113 -20.67 -14.23 7.50
C LEU A 113 -19.19 -14.35 7.15
N LYS A 114 -18.43 -15.19 7.86
CA LYS A 114 -17.01 -15.44 7.59
C LYS A 114 -16.75 -15.98 6.20
N GLN A 115 -17.67 -16.78 5.66
CA GLN A 115 -17.58 -17.29 4.28
C GLN A 115 -17.73 -16.20 3.22
N GLN A 116 -18.30 -15.05 3.56
CA GLN A 116 -18.43 -13.92 2.64
C GLN A 116 -17.14 -13.10 2.56
N VAL A 117 -16.29 -13.14 3.59
CA VAL A 117 -15.01 -12.42 3.64
C VAL A 117 -13.96 -13.16 2.82
N GLN A 118 -13.45 -12.50 1.77
CA GLN A 118 -12.41 -13.05 0.89
C GLN A 118 -11.02 -12.52 1.25
N VAL A 119 -10.94 -11.28 1.73
CA VAL A 119 -9.70 -10.66 2.18
C VAL A 119 -9.73 -10.49 3.69
N TRP A 120 -8.99 -11.35 4.40
CA TRP A 120 -8.82 -11.25 5.85
C TRP A 120 -7.66 -10.31 6.21
N PRO A 121 -7.63 -9.69 7.40
CA PRO A 121 -6.46 -8.94 7.90
C PRO A 121 -5.20 -9.81 7.92
N LYS A 122 -4.01 -9.21 7.81
CA LYS A 122 -2.73 -9.96 7.74
C LYS A 122 -2.50 -10.79 9.02
N SER A 123 -2.36 -12.10 8.89
CA SER A 123 -1.57 -12.93 9.80
C SER A 123 -0.16 -13.05 9.21
N TRP A 124 0.89 -12.76 9.99
CA TRP A 124 2.29 -12.75 9.51
C TRP A 124 2.87 -14.15 9.27
N GLU A 125 2.23 -14.93 8.42
CA GLU A 125 2.71 -16.25 8.04
C GLU A 125 3.03 -16.26 6.54
N ASN A 126 4.33 -16.32 6.27
CA ASN A 126 5.00 -16.51 4.98
C ASN A 126 5.37 -15.23 4.22
N GLU A 127 6.63 -14.84 4.34
CA GLU A 127 7.28 -14.00 3.35
C GLU A 127 7.29 -14.76 1.99
N PRO A 128 6.98 -14.08 0.87
CA PRO A 128 7.15 -14.70 -0.43
C PRO A 128 8.61 -15.11 -0.63
N ALA A 129 8.84 -16.23 -1.31
CA ALA A 129 10.18 -16.69 -1.64
C ALA A 129 10.97 -15.57 -2.35
N VAL A 130 12.21 -15.35 -1.92
CA VAL A 130 13.12 -14.41 -2.57
C VAL A 130 13.42 -14.94 -3.96
N VAL A 131 12.84 -14.30 -4.98
CA VAL A 131 13.19 -14.57 -6.38
C VAL A 131 14.49 -13.82 -6.65
N GLU A 132 15.56 -14.52 -7.01
CA GLU A 132 16.80 -13.90 -7.49
C GLU A 132 16.48 -13.06 -8.74
N ARG A 133 16.82 -11.78 -8.69
CA ARG A 133 16.57 -10.83 -9.78
C ARG A 133 17.91 -10.42 -10.39
N PRO A 134 18.01 -10.34 -11.73
CA PRO A 134 19.24 -9.85 -12.37
C PRO A 134 19.56 -8.43 -11.93
N ASN A 135 20.86 -8.13 -11.80
CA ASN A 135 21.28 -6.78 -11.46
C ASN A 135 21.11 -5.83 -12.66
N PRO A 136 20.80 -4.54 -12.40
CA PRO A 136 20.77 -3.54 -13.47
C PRO A 136 22.19 -3.21 -13.97
N ILE A 137 22.41 -3.31 -15.28
CA ILE A 137 23.64 -2.86 -15.97
C ILE A 137 23.54 -1.37 -16.32
N LYS A 138 22.36 -0.93 -16.77
CA LYS A 138 22.13 0.45 -17.20
C LYS A 138 20.74 0.92 -16.80
N ARG A 139 20.67 2.04 -16.09
CA ARG A 139 19.43 2.76 -15.79
C ARG A 139 19.52 4.17 -16.33
N VAL A 140 18.68 4.45 -17.33
CA VAL A 140 18.51 5.80 -17.87
C VAL A 140 17.47 6.51 -17.01
N PRO A 141 17.81 7.65 -16.37
CA PRO A 141 16.82 8.39 -15.60
C PRO A 141 15.76 9.00 -16.55
N PRO A 142 14.48 9.09 -16.10
CA PRO A 142 13.45 9.76 -16.88
C PRO A 142 13.74 11.25 -17.02
N LYS A 143 13.34 11.82 -18.16
CA LYS A 143 13.42 13.27 -18.34
C LYS A 143 12.28 13.93 -17.58
N TYR A 144 12.60 15.00 -16.88
CA TYR A 144 11.58 15.82 -16.23
C TYR A 144 10.77 16.60 -17.29
N PRO A 145 9.44 16.48 -17.37
CA PRO A 145 8.63 17.24 -18.32
C PRO A 145 8.75 18.75 -18.11
N VAL A 146 9.07 19.51 -19.16
CA VAL A 146 9.32 20.96 -19.06
C VAL A 146 8.12 21.73 -18.49
N ALA A 147 6.90 21.35 -18.88
CA ALA A 147 5.68 21.98 -18.36
C ALA A 147 5.51 21.73 -16.85
N ALA A 148 5.75 20.49 -16.40
CA ALA A 148 5.68 20.13 -15.00
C ALA A 148 6.74 20.86 -14.17
N ALA A 149 7.97 20.98 -14.70
CA ALA A 149 9.05 21.72 -14.03
C ALA A 149 8.68 23.21 -13.87
N LYS A 150 8.15 23.84 -14.91
CA LYS A 150 7.68 25.24 -14.85
C LYS A 150 6.54 25.43 -13.85
N ALA A 151 5.67 24.44 -13.71
CA ALA A 151 4.56 24.45 -12.78
C ALA A 151 4.97 24.07 -11.34
N GLY A 152 6.24 23.71 -11.10
CA GLY A 152 6.69 23.25 -9.79
C GLY A 152 6.03 21.95 -9.34
N GLN A 153 5.51 21.16 -10.29
CA GLN A 153 4.88 19.88 -9.98
C GLN A 153 5.92 18.90 -9.42
N PHE A 154 5.45 17.86 -8.78
CA PHE A 154 6.25 16.74 -8.29
C PHE A 154 5.34 15.52 -8.30
N GLY A 155 5.91 14.33 -8.17
CA GLY A 155 5.09 13.13 -8.12
C GLY A 155 5.86 11.85 -8.33
N TYR A 156 5.17 10.83 -8.80
CA TYR A 156 5.74 9.52 -9.02
C TYR A 156 5.02 8.76 -10.13
N VAL A 157 5.68 7.73 -10.65
CA VAL A 157 5.10 6.72 -11.53
C VAL A 157 5.52 5.35 -11.03
N ALA A 158 4.56 4.56 -10.55
CA ALA A 158 4.74 3.15 -10.25
C ALA A 158 4.51 2.35 -11.53
N MET A 159 5.47 1.51 -11.85
CA MET A 159 5.52 0.78 -13.10
C MET A 159 5.86 -0.67 -12.87
N ARG A 160 5.46 -1.49 -13.83
CA ARG A 160 5.84 -2.89 -13.92
C ARG A 160 6.23 -3.26 -15.33
N PHE A 161 7.14 -4.19 -15.49
CA PHE A 161 7.68 -4.50 -16.79
C PHE A 161 8.26 -5.91 -16.89
N LEU A 162 8.30 -6.43 -18.11
CA LEU A 162 8.93 -7.69 -18.49
C LEU A 162 10.35 -7.42 -18.99
N VAL A 163 11.32 -8.14 -18.42
CA VAL A 163 12.71 -8.21 -18.88
C VAL A 163 12.91 -9.54 -19.59
N ASP A 164 13.49 -9.51 -20.80
CA ASP A 164 13.79 -10.71 -21.58
C ASP A 164 15.07 -11.43 -21.11
N GLU A 165 15.37 -12.58 -21.74
CA GLU A 165 16.51 -13.43 -21.41
C GLU A 165 17.86 -12.72 -21.58
N GLN A 166 17.92 -11.69 -22.44
CA GLN A 166 19.09 -10.86 -22.68
C GLN A 166 19.13 -9.63 -21.77
N GLY A 167 18.19 -9.49 -20.83
CA GLY A 167 18.14 -8.39 -19.87
C GLY A 167 17.53 -7.10 -20.42
N LYS A 168 16.87 -7.11 -21.57
CA LYS A 168 16.19 -5.92 -22.13
C LYS A 168 14.74 -5.85 -21.68
N VAL A 169 14.25 -4.62 -21.50
CA VAL A 169 12.83 -4.39 -21.19
C VAL A 169 12.00 -4.48 -22.47
N GLN A 170 10.94 -5.28 -22.47
CA GLN A 170 10.06 -5.50 -23.65
C GLN A 170 8.68 -4.88 -23.47
N SER A 171 8.01 -5.16 -22.34
CA SER A 171 6.63 -4.70 -22.07
C SER A 171 6.60 -3.95 -20.76
N ALA A 172 6.08 -2.73 -20.74
CA ALA A 172 6.04 -1.89 -19.55
C ALA A 172 4.66 -1.26 -19.38
N ASP A 173 4.18 -1.26 -18.15
CA ASP A 173 2.91 -0.66 -17.76
C ASP A 173 3.08 0.35 -16.65
N VAL A 174 2.17 1.33 -16.62
CA VAL A 174 1.99 2.21 -15.48
C VAL A 174 0.88 1.61 -14.61
N VAL A 175 1.24 1.27 -13.37
CA VAL A 175 0.29 0.74 -12.37
C VAL A 175 -0.43 1.88 -11.67
N ASP A 176 0.32 2.93 -11.35
CA ASP A 176 -0.17 4.11 -10.65
C ASP A 176 0.73 5.30 -10.97
N ALA A 177 0.16 6.50 -10.99
CA ALA A 177 0.91 7.72 -11.21
C ALA A 177 0.25 8.90 -10.50
N TYR A 178 1.07 9.74 -9.91
CA TYR A 178 0.64 11.04 -9.41
C TYR A 178 1.57 12.13 -9.94
N PRO A 179 1.05 13.25 -10.47
CA PRO A 179 -0.30 13.36 -11.04
C PRO A 179 -0.40 12.46 -12.29
N GLU A 180 -1.58 11.92 -12.54
CA GLU A 180 -1.84 11.04 -13.68
C GLU A 180 -1.53 11.76 -15.01
N GLY A 181 -0.84 11.05 -15.91
CA GLY A 181 -0.55 11.52 -17.27
C GLY A 181 0.56 12.57 -17.37
N VAL A 182 1.15 13.00 -16.25
CA VAL A 182 2.19 14.04 -16.24
C VAL A 182 3.57 13.45 -16.51
N PHE A 183 3.93 12.36 -15.82
CA PHE A 183 5.27 11.79 -15.80
C PHE A 183 5.37 10.44 -16.54
N ASP A 184 4.24 9.86 -16.90
CA ASP A 184 4.03 8.50 -17.40
C ASP A 184 4.84 8.25 -18.67
N ARG A 185 4.69 9.15 -19.66
CA ARG A 185 5.34 9.02 -20.96
C ARG A 185 6.86 9.02 -20.85
N GLU A 186 7.42 9.90 -20.03
CA GLU A 186 8.87 10.00 -19.85
C GLU A 186 9.40 8.82 -19.02
N SER A 187 8.59 8.28 -18.11
CA SER A 187 8.87 7.08 -17.34
C SER A 187 8.98 5.84 -18.23
N VAL A 188 7.99 5.60 -19.08
CA VAL A 188 7.99 4.49 -20.06
C VAL A 188 9.18 4.61 -21.02
N ARG A 189 9.47 5.82 -21.53
CA ARG A 189 10.64 6.08 -22.39
C ARG A 189 11.98 5.81 -21.72
N ALA A 190 12.06 6.02 -20.41
CA ALA A 190 13.27 5.79 -19.65
C ALA A 190 13.50 4.31 -19.41
N ILE A 191 12.47 3.61 -18.90
CA ILE A 191 12.53 2.19 -18.57
C ILE A 191 12.75 1.32 -19.81
N SER A 192 12.17 1.67 -20.96
CA SER A 192 12.43 0.93 -22.22
C SER A 192 13.89 0.96 -22.68
N ARG A 193 14.72 1.83 -22.08
CA ARG A 193 16.17 1.93 -22.34
C ARG A 193 17.03 1.33 -21.24
N TRP A 194 16.42 0.69 -20.25
CA TRP A 194 17.14 0.00 -19.18
C TRP A 194 17.68 -1.34 -19.67
N GLN A 195 18.77 -1.77 -19.07
CA GLN A 195 19.44 -3.04 -19.34
C GLN A 195 19.79 -3.72 -18.02
N TYR A 196 19.49 -5.00 -17.94
CA TYR A 196 19.80 -5.90 -16.83
C TYR A 196 20.80 -6.97 -17.27
N GLU A 197 21.33 -7.71 -16.31
CA GLU A 197 22.13 -8.91 -16.58
C GLU A 197 21.32 -9.93 -17.39
N ALA A 198 21.97 -10.51 -18.39
CA ALA A 198 21.40 -11.60 -19.17
C ALA A 198 21.45 -12.88 -18.32
N THR A 199 20.29 -13.38 -17.95
CA THR A 199 20.17 -14.59 -17.11
C THR A 199 19.78 -15.82 -17.94
N GLY A 200 19.40 -15.64 -19.21
CA GLY A 200 18.81 -16.72 -19.99
C GLY A 200 17.34 -16.99 -19.64
N SER A 201 16.75 -16.24 -18.71
CA SER A 201 15.34 -16.35 -18.32
C SER A 201 14.68 -14.97 -18.31
N LYS A 202 13.35 -14.95 -18.52
CA LYS A 202 12.57 -13.72 -18.43
C LYS A 202 12.18 -13.42 -16.99
N HIS A 203 12.04 -12.15 -16.66
CA HIS A 203 11.77 -11.67 -15.30
C HIS A 203 10.72 -10.57 -15.28
N LEU A 204 9.81 -10.61 -14.30
CA LEU A 204 8.86 -9.53 -14.04
C LEU A 204 9.41 -8.61 -12.94
N PHE A 205 9.33 -7.31 -13.19
CA PHE A 205 9.81 -6.28 -12.28
C PHE A 205 8.72 -5.27 -11.97
N ASN A 206 8.78 -4.72 -10.75
CA ASN A 206 8.04 -3.54 -10.35
C ASN A 206 9.06 -2.47 -9.93
N VAL A 207 8.84 -1.21 -10.32
CA VAL A 207 9.67 -0.07 -9.93
C VAL A 207 8.81 1.17 -9.74
N ARG A 208 9.21 2.06 -8.84
CA ARG A 208 8.64 3.39 -8.72
C ARG A 208 9.70 4.42 -9.10
N LEU A 209 9.31 5.37 -9.94
CA LEU A 209 10.12 6.52 -10.34
C LEU A 209 9.55 7.77 -9.69
N ASP A 210 10.32 8.41 -8.81
CA ASP A 210 9.93 9.64 -8.14
C ASP A 210 10.47 10.87 -8.90
N PHE A 211 9.61 11.87 -9.05
CA PHE A 211 9.87 13.12 -9.75
C PHE A 211 9.86 14.27 -8.75
N ALA A 212 11.03 14.82 -8.48
CA ALA A 212 11.21 16.00 -7.65
C ALA A 212 12.27 16.92 -8.27
N MET A 213 12.10 18.23 -8.08
CA MET A 213 13.11 19.22 -8.48
C MET A 213 14.15 19.40 -7.35
N ASP A 214 15.17 20.22 -7.62
CA ASP A 214 16.36 20.40 -6.78
C ASP A 214 16.08 20.36 -5.26
N GLY A 215 16.70 19.39 -4.58
CA GLY A 215 16.57 19.17 -3.14
C GLY A 215 15.60 18.04 -2.73
N GLY A 216 14.76 17.55 -3.65
CA GLY A 216 13.75 16.53 -3.37
C GLY A 216 12.35 17.13 -3.21
N VAL A 217 11.39 16.32 -2.77
CA VAL A 217 10.04 16.82 -2.49
C VAL A 217 10.08 17.65 -1.21
N ARG A 218 9.66 18.92 -1.30
CA ARG A 218 9.57 19.81 -0.15
C ARG A 218 8.39 19.41 0.71
N VAL A 219 8.64 19.17 2.00
CA VAL A 219 7.60 18.76 2.96
C VAL A 219 6.47 19.80 3.01
N GLU A 220 6.80 21.08 2.94
CA GLU A 220 5.82 22.18 2.96
C GLU A 220 4.87 22.13 1.76
N LYS A 221 5.34 21.66 0.60
CA LYS A 221 4.48 21.48 -0.58
C LYS A 221 3.56 20.27 -0.46
N VAL A 222 3.93 19.31 0.36
CA VAL A 222 3.09 18.16 0.67
C VAL A 222 2.05 18.55 1.73
N GLU A 223 2.44 19.30 2.76
CA GLU A 223 1.53 19.91 3.74
C GLU A 223 0.46 20.74 3.03
N GLU A 224 0.86 21.66 2.13
CA GLU A 224 -0.07 22.47 1.31
C GLU A 224 -1.07 21.60 0.53
N LEU A 225 -0.62 20.50 -0.06
CA LEU A 225 -1.47 19.58 -0.83
C LEU A 225 -2.47 18.84 0.07
N ILE A 226 -2.00 18.34 1.21
CA ILE A 226 -2.84 17.64 2.20
C ILE A 226 -3.92 18.57 2.73
N ASP A 227 -3.56 19.81 3.05
CA ASP A 227 -4.49 20.81 3.57
C ASP A 227 -5.50 21.26 2.51
N GLN A 228 -5.02 21.60 1.31
CA GLN A 228 -5.86 22.09 0.21
C GLN A 228 -6.94 21.07 -0.19
N HIS A 229 -6.61 19.78 -0.15
CA HIS A 229 -7.54 18.70 -0.53
C HIS A 229 -8.10 17.95 0.67
N GLN A 230 -7.89 18.44 1.89
CA GLN A 230 -8.34 17.83 3.14
C GLN A 230 -8.00 16.31 3.21
N LEU A 231 -6.84 15.91 2.68
CA LEU A 231 -6.48 14.50 2.51
C LEU A 231 -6.48 13.75 3.85
N TRP A 232 -5.97 14.38 4.91
CA TRP A 232 -5.93 13.77 6.23
C TRP A 232 -7.34 13.52 6.79
N GLN A 233 -8.19 14.55 6.82
CA GLN A 233 -9.54 14.42 7.39
C GLN A 233 -10.41 13.50 6.54
N GLY A 234 -10.34 13.61 5.20
CA GLY A 234 -11.03 12.70 4.29
C GLY A 234 -10.60 11.24 4.49
N ALA A 235 -9.31 11.00 4.72
CA ALA A 235 -8.77 9.67 4.97
C ALA A 235 -9.24 9.09 6.32
N LEU A 236 -9.26 9.91 7.38
CA LEU A 236 -9.80 9.53 8.70
C LEU A 236 -11.30 9.20 8.65
N MET A 237 -12.08 9.88 7.81
CA MET A 237 -13.50 9.56 7.59
C MET A 237 -13.72 8.30 6.73
N GLY A 238 -12.66 7.64 6.28
CA GLY A 238 -12.75 6.42 5.49
C GLY A 238 -12.88 6.64 3.99
N SER A 239 -12.73 7.86 3.47
CA SER A 239 -12.89 8.10 2.03
C SER A 239 -11.81 7.34 1.23
N PRO A 240 -12.18 6.34 0.41
CA PRO A 240 -11.22 5.48 -0.28
C PRO A 240 -10.26 6.29 -1.17
N GLN A 241 -10.76 7.34 -1.82
CA GLN A 241 -9.94 8.20 -2.68
C GLN A 241 -8.93 9.03 -1.88
N HIS A 242 -9.33 9.63 -0.76
CA HIS A 242 -8.41 10.43 0.07
C HIS A 242 -7.35 9.54 0.71
N GLN A 243 -7.73 8.36 1.20
CA GLN A 243 -6.80 7.35 1.72
C GLN A 243 -5.77 6.94 0.64
N PHE A 244 -6.24 6.65 -0.58
CA PHE A 244 -5.35 6.28 -1.68
C PHE A 244 -4.34 7.38 -2.02
N LEU A 245 -4.80 8.61 -2.16
CA LEU A 245 -3.95 9.76 -2.48
C LEU A 245 -2.98 10.09 -1.34
N LEU A 246 -3.46 10.09 -0.10
CA LEU A 246 -2.64 10.31 1.09
C LEU A 246 -1.50 9.28 1.17
N GLY A 247 -1.80 7.99 0.92
CA GLY A 247 -0.78 6.95 0.86
C GLY A 247 0.28 7.23 -0.22
N GLY A 248 -0.14 7.63 -1.42
CA GLY A 248 0.77 7.98 -2.52
C GLY A 248 1.72 9.13 -2.19
N VAL A 249 1.19 10.17 -1.53
CA VAL A 249 1.93 11.37 -1.13
C VAL A 249 2.84 11.09 0.07
N LEU A 250 2.38 10.35 1.08
CA LEU A 250 3.21 9.90 2.21
C LEU A 250 4.37 9.04 1.75
N ARG A 251 4.13 8.11 0.81
CA ARG A 251 5.22 7.31 0.22
C ARG A 251 6.28 8.19 -0.43
N LEU A 252 5.85 9.29 -1.06
CA LEU A 252 6.74 10.18 -1.76
C LEU A 252 7.67 10.93 -0.80
N VAL A 253 7.12 11.50 0.29
CA VAL A 253 7.93 12.19 1.29
C VAL A 253 8.80 11.22 2.10
N ASP A 254 8.29 10.04 2.43
CA ASP A 254 9.03 8.95 3.09
C ASP A 254 10.32 8.61 2.34
N VAL A 255 10.21 8.23 1.07
CA VAL A 255 11.36 7.83 0.24
C VAL A 255 12.41 8.95 0.11
N GLN A 256 11.97 10.22 0.08
CA GLN A 256 12.86 11.37 -0.09
C GLN A 256 13.49 11.84 1.22
N SER A 257 12.86 11.57 2.37
CA SER A 257 13.33 11.99 3.69
C SER A 257 14.71 11.40 4.05
N ARG A 258 14.96 10.16 3.62
CA ARG A 258 16.08 9.30 4.06
C ARG A 258 16.09 9.00 5.56
N ASN A 259 15.00 9.30 6.24
CA ASN A 259 14.80 8.93 7.63
C ASN A 259 14.31 7.49 7.70
N TYR A 260 14.50 6.86 8.86
CA TYR A 260 13.92 5.56 9.16
C TYR A 260 12.65 5.77 10.00
N LEU A 261 11.51 5.31 9.51
CA LEU A 261 10.26 5.31 10.27
C LEU A 261 10.03 3.93 10.89
N SER A 262 10.14 3.86 12.21
CA SER A 262 9.79 2.69 13.00
C SER A 262 8.29 2.74 13.30
N ILE A 263 7.51 1.96 12.56
CA ILE A 263 6.06 1.84 12.79
C ILE A 263 5.81 1.13 14.13
N ASP A 264 4.94 1.70 14.94
CA ASP A 264 4.39 1.07 16.14
C ASP A 264 2.85 1.06 16.06
N ASP A 265 2.29 -0.12 15.85
CA ASP A 265 0.84 -0.34 15.70
C ASP A 265 0.06 -0.13 17.01
N SER A 266 0.76 0.02 18.15
CA SER A 266 0.13 0.34 19.44
C SER A 266 -0.11 1.84 19.66
N LEU A 267 0.47 2.69 18.80
CA LEU A 267 0.26 4.13 18.87
C LEU A 267 -1.06 4.52 18.20
N ASP A 268 -1.79 5.41 18.87
CA ASP A 268 -3.02 5.98 18.34
C ASP A 268 -2.77 6.82 17.08
N ILE A 269 -3.77 6.86 16.20
CA ILE A 269 -3.75 7.77 15.05
C ILE A 269 -3.91 9.20 15.56
N GLU A 270 -2.95 10.05 15.22
CA GLU A 270 -2.94 11.45 15.65
C GLU A 270 -4.11 12.24 15.03
N PRO A 271 -4.69 13.23 15.74
CA PRO A 271 -5.77 14.05 15.20
C PRO A 271 -5.33 14.93 14.03
N GLN A 272 -4.03 15.26 13.97
CA GLN A 272 -3.40 16.01 12.89
C GLN A 272 -2.08 15.31 12.52
N LEU A 273 -1.76 15.34 11.23
CA LEU A 273 -0.55 14.73 10.70
C LEU A 273 0.62 15.71 10.82
N ASP A 274 1.66 15.35 11.58
CA ASP A 274 2.90 16.13 11.64
C ASP A 274 3.94 15.60 10.64
N LEU A 275 4.10 16.30 9.52
CA LEU A 275 5.07 15.88 8.51
C LEU A 275 6.54 16.23 8.85
N SER A 276 6.82 16.79 10.03
CA SER A 276 8.18 17.13 10.46
C SER A 276 9.12 15.92 10.46
N VAL A 277 8.60 14.72 10.71
CA VAL A 277 9.35 13.45 10.68
C VAL A 277 9.91 13.09 9.30
N PHE A 278 9.37 13.68 8.23
CA PHE A 278 9.84 13.51 6.86
C PHE A 278 10.86 14.56 6.44
N ARG A 279 11.13 15.56 7.29
CA ARG A 279 12.16 16.56 7.00
C ARG A 279 13.53 15.90 7.05
N ARG A 280 14.30 16.13 6.00
CA ARG A 280 15.63 15.54 5.84
C ARG A 280 16.55 16.01 6.98
N THR A 281 17.15 15.07 7.71
CA THR A 281 18.09 15.37 8.77
C THR A 281 19.52 15.56 8.25
N ASN A 282 20.38 16.14 9.08
CA ASN A 282 21.81 16.21 8.79
C ASN A 282 22.41 14.80 8.65
N PRO A 283 23.35 14.59 7.70
CA PRO A 283 24.04 13.31 7.56
C PRO A 283 24.87 13.00 8.80
N VAL A 284 24.70 11.78 9.31
CA VAL A 284 25.47 11.23 10.44
C VAL A 284 26.27 10.02 9.95
N LYS A 285 27.43 9.77 10.55
CA LYS A 285 28.30 8.64 10.26
C LYS A 285 28.72 7.93 11.54
N VAL A 286 29.11 6.68 11.43
CA VAL A 286 29.81 5.98 12.50
C VAL A 286 31.26 6.46 12.59
N ASP A 287 31.81 6.50 13.81
CA ASP A 287 33.25 6.68 14.09
C ASP A 287 33.82 5.42 14.75
N PHE A 288 33.49 4.28 14.15
CA PHE A 288 33.95 2.96 14.56
C PHE A 288 33.87 2.00 13.39
N ASP A 289 34.70 0.96 13.44
CA ASP A 289 34.80 -0.07 12.42
C ASP A 289 34.33 -1.44 12.95
N GLY A 290 34.10 -2.38 12.01
CA GLY A 290 33.86 -3.78 12.34
C GLY A 290 32.44 -4.13 12.76
N PHE A 291 31.51 -3.18 12.81
CA PHE A 291 30.08 -3.45 12.92
C PHE A 291 29.55 -4.05 11.62
N VAL A 292 28.81 -5.17 11.72
CA VAL A 292 27.99 -5.75 10.64
C VAL A 292 26.66 -6.17 11.25
N GLY A 293 25.54 -5.81 10.62
CA GLY A 293 24.20 -6.10 11.13
C GLY A 293 23.30 -4.87 11.16
N TYR A 294 22.37 -4.88 12.09
CA TYR A 294 21.30 -3.91 12.25
C TYR A 294 21.26 -3.40 13.69
N ALA A 295 21.17 -2.09 13.90
CA ALA A 295 20.94 -1.53 15.23
C ALA A 295 20.06 -0.29 15.17
N VAL A 296 19.31 -0.05 16.23
CA VAL A 296 18.64 1.22 16.55
C VAL A 296 19.17 1.66 17.90
N VAL A 297 19.82 2.83 17.94
CA VAL A 297 20.56 3.30 19.11
C VAL A 297 20.14 4.71 19.50
N ARG A 298 20.22 5.02 20.81
CA ARG A 298 20.13 6.40 21.31
C ARG A 298 21.53 6.96 21.53
N ILE A 299 21.71 8.23 21.21
CA ILE A 299 22.96 8.97 21.44
C ILE A 299 22.78 10.11 22.44
N ALA A 300 23.87 10.48 23.10
CA ALA A 300 24.03 11.77 23.77
C ALA A 300 24.36 12.87 22.75
N ASP A 301 24.31 14.13 23.19
CA ASP A 301 24.59 15.32 22.37
C ASP A 301 25.97 15.31 21.68
N ASP A 302 26.94 14.59 22.27
CA ASP A 302 28.30 14.46 21.74
C ASP A 302 28.49 13.29 20.77
N GLY A 303 27.41 12.61 20.41
CA GLY A 303 27.40 11.45 19.51
C GLY A 303 27.66 10.11 20.18
N THR A 304 27.90 10.06 21.49
CA THR A 304 28.13 8.80 22.22
C THR A 304 26.86 7.97 22.27
N ILE A 305 26.94 6.70 21.85
CA ILE A 305 25.83 5.75 21.95
C ILE A 305 25.62 5.36 23.42
N THR A 306 24.46 5.73 23.96
CA THR A 306 24.08 5.53 25.36
C THR A 306 23.12 4.36 25.56
N GLU A 307 22.40 3.96 24.51
CA GLU A 307 21.38 2.90 24.58
C GLU A 307 21.32 2.13 23.26
N GLU A 308 21.15 0.81 23.34
CA GLU A 308 20.85 -0.07 22.21
C GLU A 308 19.36 -0.48 22.29
N LEU A 309 18.47 0.29 21.66
CA LEU A 309 17.03 0.02 21.64
C LEU A 309 16.71 -1.30 20.93
N ARG A 310 17.50 -1.62 19.91
CA ARG A 310 17.54 -2.91 19.22
C ARG A 310 18.91 -3.12 18.61
N ALA A 311 19.48 -4.31 18.71
CA ALA A 311 20.75 -4.63 18.06
C ALA A 311 20.79 -6.11 17.64
N ASP A 312 20.89 -6.34 16.33
CA ASP A 312 21.01 -7.63 15.69
C ASP A 312 22.37 -7.69 14.97
N PHE A 313 23.38 -8.22 15.65
CA PHE A 313 24.73 -8.34 15.11
C PHE A 313 24.87 -9.58 14.23
N ALA A 314 25.41 -9.41 13.03
CA ALA A 314 25.81 -10.55 12.20
C ALA A 314 26.96 -11.33 12.86
N ALA A 315 27.11 -12.61 12.49
CA ALA A 315 28.15 -13.48 13.04
C ALA A 315 29.56 -12.88 12.84
N GLU A 316 29.77 -12.26 11.68
CA GLU A 316 31.02 -11.65 11.22
C GLU A 316 31.30 -10.28 11.85
N SER A 317 30.36 -9.69 12.58
CA SER A 317 30.58 -8.42 13.29
C SER A 317 31.68 -8.59 14.34
N LYS A 318 32.71 -7.76 14.26
CA LYS A 318 33.82 -7.70 15.23
C LYS A 318 33.41 -6.97 16.50
N VAL A 319 32.42 -6.11 16.40
CA VAL A 319 31.81 -5.39 17.53
C VAL A 319 30.59 -6.17 18.00
N LYS A 320 30.46 -6.35 19.32
CA LYS A 320 29.35 -7.08 19.97
C LYS A 320 28.45 -6.20 20.85
N SER A 321 28.83 -4.94 21.03
CA SER A 321 27.99 -3.88 21.58
C SER A 321 28.48 -2.54 21.04
N LEU A 322 27.55 -1.65 20.78
CA LEU A 322 27.77 -0.29 20.30
C LEU A 322 27.83 0.73 21.45
N LEU A 323 27.54 0.32 22.68
CA LEU A 323 27.54 1.22 23.85
C LEU A 323 28.92 1.89 24.03
N GLY A 324 28.91 3.21 24.18
CA GLY A 324 30.11 4.02 24.33
C GLY A 324 30.85 4.31 23.01
N LEU A 325 30.49 3.66 21.90
CA LEU A 325 30.99 4.05 20.57
C LEU A 325 30.32 5.35 20.11
N LYS A 326 30.90 6.01 19.11
CA LYS A 326 30.46 7.34 18.68
C LYS A 326 29.92 7.38 17.27
N LEU A 327 28.87 8.16 17.10
CA LEU A 327 28.50 8.75 15.82
C LEU A 327 29.17 10.11 15.67
N THR A 328 29.34 10.55 14.43
CA THR A 328 29.89 11.87 14.08
C THR A 328 29.00 12.59 13.09
N GLY A 329 28.91 13.91 13.24
CA GLY A 329 28.07 14.77 12.41
C GLY A 329 27.42 15.88 13.23
N LYS A 330 26.44 16.54 12.63
CA LYS A 330 25.51 17.39 13.35
C LYS A 330 24.26 16.58 13.66
N PHE A 331 23.88 16.50 14.93
CA PHE A 331 22.73 15.73 15.37
C PHE A 331 21.51 16.64 15.48
N ASP A 332 20.46 16.33 14.71
CA ASP A 332 19.14 16.98 14.83
C ASP A 332 18.12 16.07 15.53
N HIS A 333 18.54 14.87 15.91
CA HIS A 333 17.73 13.84 16.55
C HIS A 333 18.64 12.99 17.46
N ASP A 334 18.07 12.23 18.38
CA ASP A 334 18.82 11.44 19.36
C ASP A 334 18.74 9.93 19.13
N VAL A 335 17.88 9.45 18.22
CA VAL A 335 17.76 8.03 17.88
C VAL A 335 18.16 7.79 16.42
N TYR A 336 19.04 6.82 16.20
CA TYR A 336 19.56 6.49 14.86
C TYR A 336 19.49 5.00 14.57
N GLN A 337 19.11 4.67 13.34
CA GLN A 337 19.28 3.35 12.77
C GLN A 337 20.69 3.24 12.15
N ILE A 338 21.35 2.10 12.34
CA ILE A 338 22.65 1.76 11.75
C ILE A 338 22.50 0.42 11.04
N VAL A 339 22.78 0.37 9.73
CA VAL A 339 22.65 -0.84 8.91
C VAL A 339 23.90 -1.09 8.10
N LYS A 340 24.42 -2.32 8.17
CA LYS A 340 25.47 -2.82 7.27
C LYS A 340 25.19 -4.29 6.92
N ASN A 341 24.82 -4.53 5.65
CA ASN A 341 24.35 -5.84 5.17
C ASN A 341 25.44 -6.72 4.53
N ASP A 342 26.68 -6.22 4.37
CA ASP A 342 27.75 -6.94 3.66
C ASP A 342 29.09 -6.83 4.39
N VAL A 343 29.87 -7.90 4.33
CA VAL A 343 31.22 -8.08 4.89
C VAL A 343 32.31 -7.78 3.85
N GLY A 344 32.02 -7.90 2.56
CA GLY A 344 32.99 -7.87 1.46
C GLY A 344 33.33 -6.50 0.88
N HIS A 345 32.43 -5.52 0.95
CA HIS A 345 32.67 -4.17 0.46
C HIS A 345 33.07 -3.18 1.57
N ASN A 346 34.10 -2.35 1.29
CA ASN A 346 34.58 -1.28 2.20
C ASN A 346 33.61 -0.07 2.31
N LYS A 347 32.30 -0.30 2.18
CA LYS A 347 31.28 0.73 2.36
C LYS A 347 30.97 0.91 3.84
N ALA A 348 30.99 2.14 4.31
CA ALA A 348 30.58 2.48 5.67
C ALA A 348 29.13 2.06 5.93
N PRO A 349 28.76 1.75 7.19
CA PRO A 349 27.37 1.55 7.57
C PRO A 349 26.49 2.73 7.16
N TRP A 350 25.25 2.46 6.78
CA TRP A 350 24.23 3.49 6.61
C TRP A 350 23.73 3.91 7.98
N VAL A 351 23.62 5.22 8.20
CA VAL A 351 23.09 5.80 9.42
C VAL A 351 21.95 6.75 9.05
N SER A 352 20.79 6.56 9.67
CA SER A 352 19.57 7.32 9.40
C SER A 352 18.90 7.71 10.71
N ALA A 353 18.36 8.93 10.81
CA ALA A 353 17.55 9.32 11.97
C ALA A 353 16.31 8.43 12.05
N SER A 354 15.96 7.96 13.25
CA SER A 354 14.93 6.95 13.46
C SER A 354 13.75 7.51 14.25
N PHE A 355 12.61 7.70 13.58
CA PHE A 355 11.40 8.23 14.20
C PHE A 355 10.43 7.08 14.50
N LYS A 356 9.94 7.02 15.73
CA LYS A 356 8.87 6.10 16.11
C LYS A 356 7.52 6.78 15.82
N VAL A 357 6.70 6.18 14.96
CA VAL A 357 5.45 6.79 14.46
C VAL A 357 4.32 5.75 14.37
N PRO A 358 3.04 6.16 14.44
CA PRO A 358 1.91 5.26 14.23
C PRO A 358 1.84 4.78 12.76
N ALA A 359 1.10 3.69 12.53
CA ALA A 359 0.93 3.10 11.19
C ALA A 359 0.39 4.10 10.15
N SER A 360 -0.37 5.11 10.58
CA SER A 360 -0.94 6.17 9.76
C SER A 360 0.08 7.08 9.08
N TYR A 361 1.36 7.00 9.44
CA TYR A 361 2.45 7.68 8.74
C TYR A 361 2.95 6.89 7.52
N SER A 362 2.47 5.65 7.33
CA SER A 362 2.88 4.79 6.24
C SER A 362 1.87 4.79 5.10
N ALA A 363 2.38 4.72 3.87
CA ALA A 363 1.55 4.57 2.68
C ALA A 363 0.78 3.24 2.66
N ASN A 364 1.42 2.17 3.14
CA ASN A 364 0.83 0.83 3.16
C ASN A 364 -0.43 0.78 4.03
N PHE A 365 -0.43 1.48 5.17
CA PHE A 365 -1.62 1.59 6.01
C PHE A 365 -2.79 2.17 5.22
N TRP A 366 -2.59 3.33 4.59
CA TRP A 366 -3.66 4.00 3.86
C TRP A 366 -4.11 3.28 2.60
N TRP A 367 -3.21 2.62 1.87
CA TRP A 367 -3.58 1.79 0.74
C TRP A 367 -4.36 0.54 1.15
N ASP A 368 -4.03 -0.08 2.29
CA ASP A 368 -4.82 -1.19 2.82
C ASP A 368 -6.23 -0.73 3.22
N GLN A 369 -6.34 0.39 3.93
CA GLN A 369 -7.64 0.99 4.28
C GLN A 369 -8.44 1.37 3.02
N ALA A 370 -7.81 2.03 2.04
CA ALA A 370 -8.46 2.39 0.79
C ALA A 370 -8.96 1.15 0.03
N ALA A 371 -8.16 0.07 0.00
CA ALA A 371 -8.52 -1.17 -0.66
C ALA A 371 -9.73 -1.84 0.02
N GLN A 372 -9.76 -1.89 1.35
CA GLN A 372 -10.88 -2.37 2.17
C GLN A 372 -12.12 -1.49 2.03
N ASN A 373 -11.95 -0.19 1.79
CA ASN A 373 -13.01 0.77 1.49
C ASN A 373 -13.44 0.79 0.02
N GLY A 374 -12.92 -0.13 -0.80
CA GLY A 374 -13.37 -0.37 -2.17
C GLY A 374 -12.56 0.31 -3.27
N HIS A 375 -11.46 0.99 -2.95
CA HIS A 375 -10.63 1.68 -3.94
C HIS A 375 -9.89 0.69 -4.86
N ARG A 376 -10.31 0.59 -6.12
CA ARG A 376 -9.76 -0.41 -7.07
C ARG A 376 -8.25 -0.28 -7.30
N GLY A 377 -7.73 0.93 -7.43
CA GLY A 377 -6.29 1.16 -7.59
C GLY A 377 -5.49 0.68 -6.38
N ALA A 378 -6.05 0.85 -5.18
CA ALA A 378 -5.40 0.40 -3.94
C ALA A 378 -5.40 -1.13 -3.87
N GLN A 379 -6.53 -1.77 -4.22
CA GLN A 379 -6.61 -3.24 -4.31
C GLN A 379 -5.55 -3.81 -5.25
N ARG A 380 -5.32 -3.16 -6.40
CA ARG A 380 -4.28 -3.58 -7.37
C ARG A 380 -2.86 -3.38 -6.85
N ILE A 381 -2.59 -2.26 -6.16
CA ILE A 381 -1.31 -2.06 -5.47
C ILE A 381 -1.09 -3.18 -4.45
N MET A 382 -2.10 -3.46 -3.61
CA MET A 382 -2.00 -4.48 -2.59
C MET A 382 -1.83 -5.89 -3.17
N ALA A 383 -2.50 -6.21 -4.29
CA ALA A 383 -2.36 -7.49 -4.98
C ALA A 383 -0.94 -7.77 -5.49
N ALA A 384 -0.12 -6.75 -5.72
CA ALA A 384 1.28 -6.94 -6.10
C ALA A 384 2.16 -7.48 -4.95
N TYR A 385 1.70 -7.37 -3.70
CA TYR A 385 2.45 -7.73 -2.49
C TYR A 385 1.69 -8.69 -1.56
N ASP A 386 0.38 -8.89 -1.78
CA ASP A 386 -0.51 -9.67 -0.95
C ASP A 386 -1.36 -10.61 -1.81
N LYS A 387 -1.11 -11.92 -1.65
CA LYS A 387 -1.80 -12.96 -2.43
C LYS A 387 -3.31 -12.97 -2.24
N ARG A 388 -3.83 -12.46 -1.12
CA ARG A 388 -5.28 -12.44 -0.87
C ARG A 388 -5.97 -11.41 -1.74
N TRP A 389 -5.37 -10.23 -1.86
CA TRP A 389 -5.81 -9.21 -2.81
C TRP A 389 -5.67 -9.69 -4.26
N GLU A 390 -4.59 -10.40 -4.59
CA GLU A 390 -4.43 -11.04 -5.90
C GLU A 390 -5.57 -12.03 -6.21
N GLN A 391 -5.84 -12.96 -5.30
CA GLN A 391 -6.90 -13.96 -5.43
C GLN A 391 -8.28 -13.32 -5.53
N TYR A 392 -8.57 -12.32 -4.68
CA TYR A 392 -9.81 -11.55 -4.75
C TYR A 392 -10.00 -10.93 -6.13
N LEU A 393 -8.98 -10.23 -6.64
CA LEU A 393 -9.09 -9.56 -7.94
C LEU A 393 -9.17 -10.54 -9.12
N LEU A 394 -8.53 -11.71 -9.04
CA LEU A 394 -8.72 -12.78 -10.02
C LEU A 394 -10.15 -13.32 -10.01
N ALA A 395 -10.75 -13.52 -8.84
CA ALA A 395 -12.15 -13.93 -8.70
C ALA A 395 -13.11 -12.86 -9.26
N GLN A 396 -12.78 -11.58 -9.08
CA GLN A 396 -13.48 -10.45 -9.70
C GLN A 396 -13.17 -10.26 -11.20
N GLN A 397 -12.35 -11.15 -11.76
CA GLN A 397 -11.92 -11.12 -13.15
C GLN A 397 -11.30 -9.78 -13.59
N ASP A 398 -10.46 -9.20 -12.73
CA ASP A 398 -9.72 -7.99 -13.03
C ASP A 398 -8.73 -8.25 -14.17
N ALA A 399 -8.94 -7.61 -15.32
CA ALA A 399 -8.16 -7.87 -16.53
C ALA A 399 -6.67 -7.57 -16.34
N GLU A 400 -6.37 -6.55 -15.54
CA GLU A 400 -5.02 -6.14 -15.23
C GLU A 400 -4.30 -7.21 -14.40
N VAL A 401 -4.90 -7.64 -13.29
CA VAL A 401 -4.33 -8.71 -12.45
C VAL A 401 -4.24 -10.03 -13.23
N MET A 402 -5.25 -10.38 -14.04
CA MET A 402 -5.22 -11.56 -14.90
C MET A 402 -4.00 -11.58 -15.82
N ALA A 403 -3.67 -10.46 -16.47
CA ALA A 403 -2.53 -10.41 -17.39
C ALA A 403 -1.20 -10.62 -16.67
N TRP A 404 -1.02 -10.02 -15.50
CA TRP A 404 0.27 -10.06 -14.79
C TRP A 404 0.45 -11.35 -13.98
N VAL A 405 -0.61 -11.87 -13.38
CA VAL A 405 -0.59 -13.22 -12.79
C VAL A 405 -0.42 -14.27 -13.88
N GLY A 406 -1.12 -14.14 -15.01
CA GLY A 406 -0.96 -15.02 -16.14
C GLY A 406 0.48 -15.05 -16.66
N SER A 407 1.09 -13.88 -16.76
CA SER A 407 2.51 -13.74 -17.12
C SER A 407 3.43 -14.44 -16.11
N ARG A 408 3.22 -14.22 -14.81
CA ARG A 408 4.00 -14.84 -13.74
C ARG A 408 3.87 -16.36 -13.75
N LEU A 409 2.65 -16.89 -13.90
CA LEU A 409 2.40 -18.33 -13.97
C LEU A 409 3.13 -19.01 -15.14
N ILE A 410 3.23 -18.35 -16.30
CA ILE A 410 4.03 -18.87 -17.42
C ILE A 410 5.50 -19.01 -17.04
N LEU A 411 6.07 -17.98 -16.38
CA LEU A 411 7.46 -17.99 -15.94
C LEU A 411 7.71 -19.03 -14.83
N GLU A 412 6.69 -19.32 -14.01
CA GLU A 412 6.71 -20.36 -12.97
C GLU A 412 6.43 -21.77 -13.54
N GLY A 413 6.34 -21.94 -14.86
CA GLY A 413 6.13 -23.24 -15.53
C GLY A 413 4.66 -23.67 -15.67
N GLN A 414 3.72 -22.90 -15.14
CA GLN A 414 2.27 -23.17 -15.22
C GLN A 414 1.67 -22.59 -16.52
N ARG A 415 2.27 -22.97 -17.67
CA ARG A 415 2.03 -22.32 -18.97
C ARG A 415 0.57 -22.30 -19.41
N GLN A 416 -0.16 -23.41 -19.25
CA GLN A 416 -1.56 -23.50 -19.68
C GLN A 416 -2.47 -22.55 -18.89
N GLN A 417 -2.31 -22.52 -17.57
CA GLN A 417 -3.08 -21.63 -16.70
C GLN A 417 -2.75 -20.16 -16.98
N GLY A 418 -1.46 -19.85 -17.14
CA GLY A 418 -1.03 -18.49 -17.42
C GLY A 418 -1.51 -17.96 -18.78
N LEU A 419 -1.49 -18.78 -19.83
CA LEU A 419 -2.05 -18.42 -21.14
C LEU A 419 -3.56 -18.20 -21.08
N ALA A 420 -4.30 -19.02 -20.32
CA ALA A 420 -5.75 -18.85 -20.15
C ALA A 420 -6.09 -17.51 -19.47
N LEU A 421 -5.30 -17.08 -18.48
CA LEU A 421 -5.48 -15.77 -17.84
C LEU A 421 -5.15 -14.61 -18.79
N LEU A 422 -4.09 -14.73 -19.60
CA LEU A 422 -3.77 -13.72 -20.61
C LEU A 422 -4.88 -13.60 -21.66
N ASP A 423 -5.45 -14.73 -22.11
CA ASP A 423 -6.59 -14.73 -23.04
C ASP A 423 -7.83 -14.08 -22.44
N ALA A 424 -8.11 -14.35 -21.16
CA ALA A 424 -9.19 -13.69 -20.44
C ALA A 424 -8.96 -12.16 -20.32
N ALA A 425 -7.71 -11.73 -20.10
CA ALA A 425 -7.37 -10.31 -20.05
C ALA A 425 -7.50 -9.63 -21.44
N ILE A 426 -7.09 -10.29 -22.52
CA ILE A 426 -7.29 -9.82 -23.90
C ILE A 426 -8.78 -9.67 -24.22
N ALA A 427 -9.60 -10.65 -23.83
CA ALA A 427 -11.05 -10.61 -24.03
C ALA A 427 -11.72 -9.44 -23.29
N LYS A 428 -11.09 -8.92 -22.22
CA LYS A 428 -11.50 -7.72 -21.49
C LYS A 428 -10.84 -6.44 -22.00
N SER A 429 -10.16 -6.50 -23.14
CA SER A 429 -9.50 -5.37 -23.79
C SER A 429 -8.43 -4.69 -22.94
N TYR A 430 -7.74 -5.44 -22.06
CA TYR A 430 -6.59 -4.89 -21.35
C TYR A 430 -5.41 -4.74 -22.33
N PRO A 431 -4.96 -3.50 -22.64
CA PRO A 431 -4.11 -3.25 -23.82
C PRO A 431 -2.78 -4.01 -23.83
N LEU A 432 -2.19 -4.24 -22.66
CA LEU A 432 -0.88 -4.86 -22.56
C LEU A 432 -0.94 -6.40 -22.60
N ALA A 433 -2.12 -7.02 -22.49
CA ALA A 433 -2.26 -8.47 -22.45
C ALA A 433 -1.76 -9.14 -23.74
N GLU A 434 -2.08 -8.57 -24.90
CA GLU A 434 -1.64 -9.11 -26.21
C GLU A 434 -0.12 -9.06 -26.35
N GLU A 435 0.48 -7.95 -25.93
CA GLU A 435 1.93 -7.79 -25.96
C GLU A 435 2.62 -8.78 -25.02
N LEU A 436 2.16 -8.87 -23.76
CA LEU A 436 2.68 -9.85 -22.80
C LEU A 436 2.56 -11.28 -23.31
N LYS A 437 1.41 -11.65 -23.88
CA LYS A 437 1.20 -12.98 -24.46
C LYS A 437 2.19 -13.24 -25.59
N LYS A 438 2.37 -12.30 -26.51
CA LYS A 438 3.33 -12.42 -27.62
C LYS A 438 4.76 -12.57 -27.11
N GLN A 439 5.13 -11.84 -26.06
CA GLN A 439 6.47 -11.93 -25.48
C GLN A 439 6.67 -13.22 -24.69
N LEU A 440 5.63 -13.89 -24.20
CA LEU A 440 5.77 -15.09 -23.34
C LEU A 440 5.51 -16.42 -24.07
N MET A 441 5.19 -16.37 -25.36
CA MET A 441 5.07 -17.55 -26.24
C MET A 441 6.42 -17.94 -26.83
#